data_AF-A0A650A696-F1
#
_entry.id   AF-A0A650A696-F1
#
_cell.length_a   1.000
_cell.length_b   1.000
_cell.length_c   1.000
_cell.angle_alpha   90.00
_cell.angle_beta   90.00
_cell.angle_gamma   90.00
#
_symmetry.space_group_name_H-M   'P 1'
#
loop_
_entity.id
_entity.type
_entity.pdbx_description
1 polymer ?
#
loop_
_entity_poly.entity_id
_entity_poly.type
_entity_poly.pdbx_seq_one_letter_code
_entity_poly.pdbx_strand_id
1 'polypeptide(L)'
;MPATQTINIFDGLEINVEPVEEPDPVYFTSDEPEFNIHLRNNDAKYEFSEGSEILWTIETNPMQVVHAGEVEFGPLDHGEETTVTVGGKVLAYEGHGVLGIATSGAASKNESHRWELNSGRRNSADPAYSFSVWDESDYNASIRRPKHMQLAMVGTSVILIVFALIQILLAIGVFG
;
A
#
# COMPACT_ATOMS: atom_id res chain seq x y z
N MET A 1 0.48 -6.74 7.18
CA MET A 1 1.13 -5.42 7.18
C MET A 1 1.51 -5.12 5.75
N PRO A 2 1.10 -3.97 5.20
CA PRO A 2 1.55 -3.55 3.87
C PRO A 2 3.07 -3.39 3.87
N ALA A 3 3.70 -3.69 2.74
CA ALA A 3 5.14 -3.49 2.56
C ALA A 3 5.36 -2.37 1.54
N THR A 4 5.97 -1.28 2.02
CA THR A 4 6.52 -0.21 1.20
C THR A 4 7.91 -0.57 0.73
N GLN A 5 8.22 -0.30 -0.54
CA GLN A 5 9.55 -0.43 -1.10
C GLN A 5 9.98 0.90 -1.71
N THR A 6 11.18 1.35 -1.35
CA THR A 6 11.84 2.43 -2.09
C THR A 6 12.36 1.85 -3.40
N ILE A 7 11.93 2.42 -4.53
CA ILE A 7 12.40 2.00 -5.85
C ILE A 7 13.30 3.08 -6.45
N ASN A 8 14.43 2.66 -7.01
CA ASN A 8 15.27 3.49 -7.86
C ASN A 8 15.01 3.11 -9.32
N ILE A 9 14.13 3.85 -10.01
CA ILE A 9 13.63 3.46 -11.35
C ILE A 9 14.46 4.10 -12.47
N PHE A 10 15.09 5.24 -12.20
CA PHE A 10 15.98 5.95 -13.13
C PHE A 10 17.16 6.50 -12.34
N ASP A 11 18.37 6.55 -12.93
CA ASP A 11 19.62 6.95 -12.27
C ASP A 11 19.41 8.14 -11.30
N GLY A 12 19.42 7.84 -9.99
CA GLY A 12 19.25 8.78 -8.88
C GLY A 12 17.86 9.40 -8.66
N LEU A 13 16.81 9.01 -9.39
CA LEU A 13 15.42 9.31 -9.04
C LEU A 13 14.91 8.26 -8.04
N GLU A 14 14.80 8.68 -6.78
CA GLU A 14 14.28 7.87 -5.69
C GLU A 14 12.77 8.06 -5.59
N ILE A 15 12.04 6.93 -5.54
CA ILE A 15 10.58 6.92 -5.41
C ILE A 15 10.18 6.15 -4.16
N ASN A 16 9.39 6.78 -3.32
CA ASN A 16 8.77 6.17 -2.15
C ASN A 16 7.24 6.33 -2.23
N VAL A 17 6.51 5.31 -1.82
CA VAL A 17 5.04 5.28 -1.90
C VAL A 17 4.45 4.98 -0.54
N GLU A 18 3.50 5.81 -0.13
CA GLU A 18 2.68 5.59 1.05
C GLU A 18 1.18 5.79 0.73
N PRO A 19 0.28 5.08 1.42
CA PRO A 19 -1.13 5.37 1.31
C PRO A 19 -1.44 6.74 1.91
N VAL A 20 -2.36 7.49 1.31
CA VAL A 20 -2.87 8.75 1.89
C VAL A 20 -3.60 8.47 3.21
N GLU A 21 -4.37 7.39 3.23
CA GLU A 21 -5.02 6.85 4.43
C GLU A 21 -4.63 5.38 4.60
N GLU A 22 -3.98 5.06 5.72
CA GLU A 22 -3.60 3.68 6.04
C GLU A 22 -4.85 2.80 6.17
N PRO A 23 -4.87 1.63 5.52
CA PRO A 23 -6.00 0.72 5.66
C PRO A 23 -6.01 0.09 7.06
N ASP A 24 -7.09 0.27 7.80
CA ASP A 24 -7.35 -0.45 9.05
C ASP A 24 -8.62 -1.30 8.95
N PRO A 25 -8.54 -2.65 8.84
CA PRO A 25 -7.33 -3.48 8.82
C PRO A 25 -6.80 -3.81 7.40
N VAL A 26 -7.62 -3.57 6.38
CA VAL A 26 -7.41 -3.87 4.95
C VAL A 26 -8.20 -2.87 4.12
N TYR A 27 -7.92 -2.75 2.82
CA TYR A 27 -8.83 -2.05 1.93
C TYR A 27 -10.02 -2.94 1.59
N PHE A 28 -11.19 -2.32 1.47
CA PHE A 28 -12.39 -2.98 0.99
C PHE A 28 -12.58 -2.77 -0.51
N THR A 29 -13.34 -3.67 -1.15
CA THR A 29 -13.67 -3.57 -2.59
C THR A 29 -14.45 -2.31 -2.94
N SER A 30 -15.09 -1.68 -1.95
CA SER A 30 -15.77 -0.39 -2.06
C SER A 30 -14.86 0.83 -1.94
N ASP A 31 -13.61 0.64 -1.50
CA ASP A 31 -12.72 1.75 -1.20
C ASP A 31 -12.07 2.30 -2.47
N GLU A 32 -11.79 3.59 -2.44
CA GLU A 32 -11.10 4.32 -3.51
C GLU A 32 -9.73 4.80 -2.97
N PRO A 33 -8.75 3.88 -2.79
CA PRO A 33 -7.49 4.25 -2.15
C PRO A 33 -6.71 5.25 -2.97
N GLU A 34 -6.10 6.20 -2.27
CA GLU A 34 -5.15 7.16 -2.82
C GLU A 34 -3.76 6.88 -2.25
N PHE A 35 -2.74 7.13 -3.05
CA PHE A 35 -1.35 6.91 -2.71
C PHE A 35 -0.53 8.16 -3.00
N ASN A 36 0.27 8.57 -2.03
CA ASN A 36 1.29 9.59 -2.21
C ASN A 36 2.55 8.93 -2.76
N ILE A 37 3.02 9.43 -3.89
CA ILE A 37 4.28 9.07 -4.49
C ILE A 37 5.24 10.23 -4.22
N HIS A 38 6.20 10.00 -3.34
CA HIS A 38 7.29 10.94 -3.07
C HIS A 38 8.42 10.68 -4.04
N LEU A 39 8.76 11.69 -4.83
CA LEU A 39 9.86 11.64 -5.77
C LEU A 39 10.96 12.56 -5.29
N ARG A 40 12.19 12.05 -5.24
CA ARG A 40 13.37 12.83 -4.87
C ARG A 40 14.46 12.64 -5.91
N ASN A 41 14.98 13.76 -6.40
CA ASN A 41 16.09 13.74 -7.35
C ASN A 41 17.43 13.80 -6.62
N ASN A 42 18.11 12.67 -6.51
CA ASN A 42 19.43 12.56 -5.92
C ASN A 42 20.56 12.64 -6.96
N ASP A 43 20.26 12.67 -8.26
CA ASP A 43 21.29 12.77 -9.30
C ASP A 43 21.58 14.24 -9.65
N ALA A 44 22.86 14.62 -9.68
CA ALA A 44 23.28 15.95 -10.11
C ALA A 44 23.36 16.10 -11.63
N LYS A 45 23.25 15.00 -12.38
CA LYS A 45 23.34 14.95 -13.84
C LYS A 45 22.01 15.24 -14.55
N TYR A 46 20.90 14.92 -13.90
CA TYR A 46 19.57 15.01 -14.50
C TYR A 46 18.73 16.04 -13.75
N GLU A 47 18.42 17.16 -14.39
CA GLU A 47 17.37 18.08 -13.94
C GLU A 47 16.10 17.78 -14.75
N PHE A 48 14.98 17.51 -14.08
CA PHE A 48 13.76 17.08 -14.76
C PHE A 48 12.92 18.28 -15.20
N SER A 49 12.42 18.23 -16.44
CA SER A 49 11.56 19.25 -17.04
C SER A 49 10.11 19.14 -16.56
N GLU A 50 9.29 20.18 -16.79
CA GLU A 50 7.87 20.20 -16.38
C GLU A 50 7.06 19.02 -16.92
N GLY A 51 7.32 18.58 -18.16
CA GLY A 51 6.63 17.44 -18.78
C GLY A 51 7.13 16.07 -18.33
N SER A 52 7.82 15.96 -17.20
CA SER A 52 8.32 14.67 -16.73
C SER A 52 7.21 13.90 -16.04
N GLU A 53 7.01 12.66 -16.47
CA GLU A 53 5.87 11.83 -16.11
C GLU A 53 6.30 10.46 -15.61
N ILE A 54 5.47 9.88 -14.74
CA ILE A 54 5.54 8.48 -14.35
C ILE A 54 4.22 7.77 -14.67
N LEU A 55 4.30 6.48 -14.95
CA LEU A 55 3.14 5.61 -15.03
C LEU A 55 2.94 4.94 -13.66
N TRP A 56 1.72 4.97 -13.14
CA TRP A 56 1.31 4.14 -12.01
C TRP A 56 0.31 3.08 -12.46
N THR A 57 0.33 1.94 -11.78
CA THR A 57 -0.54 0.80 -12.01
C THR A 57 -1.01 0.24 -10.68
N ILE A 58 -2.26 -0.23 -10.63
CA ILE A 58 -2.73 -1.10 -9.55
C ILE A 58 -3.02 -2.45 -10.19
N GLU A 59 -2.36 -3.48 -9.66
CA GLU A 59 -2.56 -4.87 -10.04
C GLU A 59 -3.25 -5.63 -8.92
N THR A 60 -4.19 -6.51 -9.26
CA THR A 60 -4.81 -7.44 -8.31
C THR A 60 -4.66 -8.88 -8.77
N ASN A 61 -4.61 -9.82 -7.83
CA ASN A 61 -4.53 -11.26 -8.13
C ASN A 61 -5.71 -11.73 -9.03
N PRO A 62 -5.48 -12.47 -10.14
CA PRO A 62 -4.19 -12.90 -10.70
C PRO A 62 -3.52 -11.81 -11.57
N MET A 63 -2.57 -11.08 -10.97
CA MET A 63 -1.66 -10.07 -11.56
C MET A 63 -2.22 -9.35 -12.79
N GLN A 64 -3.46 -8.88 -12.68
CA GLN A 64 -4.13 -8.15 -13.73
C GLN A 64 -4.11 -6.67 -13.35
N VAL A 65 -3.61 -5.84 -14.25
CA VAL A 65 -3.72 -4.38 -14.11
C VAL A 65 -5.20 -4.02 -14.14
N VAL A 66 -5.72 -3.58 -13.00
CA VAL A 66 -7.11 -3.14 -12.85
C VAL A 66 -7.24 -1.64 -13.07
N HIS A 67 -6.23 -0.87 -12.66
CA HIS A 67 -6.15 0.57 -12.88
C HIS A 67 -4.75 0.95 -13.33
N ALA A 68 -4.66 1.96 -14.20
CA ALA A 68 -3.40 2.56 -14.60
C ALA A 68 -3.64 4.02 -14.98
N GLY A 69 -2.64 4.86 -14.72
CA GLY A 69 -2.66 6.26 -15.08
C GLY A 69 -1.26 6.81 -15.20
N GLU A 70 -1.15 7.95 -15.85
CA GLU A 70 0.10 8.72 -15.95
C GLU A 70 -0.08 9.97 -15.09
N VAL A 71 1.00 10.41 -14.46
CA VAL A 71 1.02 11.63 -13.65
C VAL A 71 2.32 12.39 -13.90
N GLU A 72 2.17 13.68 -14.18
CA GLU A 72 3.27 14.63 -14.27
C GLU A 72 3.79 14.94 -12.86
N PHE A 73 5.10 14.90 -12.68
CA PHE A 73 5.77 15.30 -11.43
C PHE A 73 6.76 16.44 -11.62
N GLY A 74 7.13 16.71 -12.88
CA GLY A 74 8.08 17.75 -13.22
C GLY A 74 7.53 19.17 -12.94
N PRO A 75 8.42 20.16 -12.79
CA PRO A 75 9.87 20.07 -12.83
C PRO A 75 10.48 19.59 -11.50
N LEU A 76 11.70 19.03 -11.53
CA LEU A 76 12.39 18.56 -10.31
C LEU A 76 13.93 18.69 -10.44
N ASP A 77 14.52 19.64 -9.72
CA ASP A 77 15.96 19.89 -9.74
C ASP A 77 16.73 18.99 -8.76
N HIS A 78 18.06 19.01 -8.87
CA HIS A 78 18.92 18.21 -8.00
C HIS A 78 18.73 18.57 -6.51
N GLY A 79 18.48 17.56 -5.70
CA GLY A 79 18.25 17.68 -4.26
C GLY A 79 16.82 18.08 -3.89
N GLU A 80 15.95 18.34 -4.88
CA GLU A 80 14.54 18.64 -4.65
C GLU A 80 13.71 17.37 -4.47
N GLU A 81 12.59 17.54 -3.78
CA GLU A 81 11.57 16.53 -3.60
C GLU A 81 10.20 17.09 -3.99
N THR A 82 9.35 16.23 -4.53
CA THR A 82 7.95 16.52 -4.85
C THR A 82 7.08 15.34 -4.47
N THR A 83 5.79 15.60 -4.30
CA THR A 83 4.81 14.55 -4.00
C THR A 83 3.64 14.68 -4.96
N VAL A 84 3.27 13.57 -5.58
CA VAL A 84 2.08 13.46 -6.43
C VAL A 84 1.14 12.41 -5.86
N THR A 85 -0.15 12.67 -5.90
CA THR A 85 -1.17 11.75 -5.42
C THR A 85 -1.81 11.04 -6.61
N VAL A 86 -1.92 9.71 -6.52
CA VAL A 86 -2.52 8.85 -7.54
C VAL A 86 -3.56 7.92 -6.93
N GLY A 87 -4.35 7.24 -7.77
CA GLY A 87 -5.39 6.32 -7.32
C GLY A 87 -6.79 6.95 -7.40
N GLY A 88 -7.58 6.83 -6.34
CA GLY A 88 -8.96 7.32 -6.29
C GLY A 88 -9.88 6.51 -7.20
N LYS A 89 -9.67 5.18 -7.25
CA LYS A 89 -10.46 4.25 -8.06
C LYS A 89 -10.88 3.05 -7.23
N VAL A 90 -12.13 2.64 -7.40
CA VAL A 90 -12.73 1.50 -6.70
C VAL A 90 -11.94 0.21 -6.97
N LEU A 91 -11.59 -0.51 -5.90
CA LEU A 91 -10.90 -1.79 -5.97
C LEU A 91 -11.89 -2.96 -6.18
N ALA A 92 -12.47 -3.06 -7.37
CA ALA A 92 -13.58 -3.98 -7.67
C ALA A 92 -13.30 -5.49 -7.49
N TYR A 93 -12.08 -5.89 -7.12
CA TYR A 93 -11.67 -7.29 -6.99
C TYR A 93 -10.96 -7.54 -5.66
N GLU A 94 -11.33 -8.65 -5.01
CA GLU A 94 -10.65 -9.14 -3.81
C GLU A 94 -9.28 -9.73 -4.15
N GLY A 95 -8.36 -9.69 -3.18
CA GLY A 95 -7.09 -10.40 -3.25
C GLY A 95 -5.89 -9.56 -2.81
N HIS A 96 -4.72 -9.95 -3.30
CA HIS A 96 -3.49 -9.19 -3.08
C HIS A 96 -3.39 -8.09 -4.14
N GLY A 97 -3.29 -6.84 -3.67
CA GLY A 97 -3.13 -5.65 -4.50
C GLY A 97 -1.69 -5.14 -4.47
N VAL A 98 -1.19 -4.69 -5.60
CA VAL A 98 0.14 -4.09 -5.73
C VAL A 98 0.04 -2.78 -6.50
N LEU A 99 0.53 -1.69 -5.93
CA LEU A 99 0.81 -0.46 -6.67
C LEU A 99 2.19 -0.58 -7.32
N GLY A 100 2.25 -0.51 -8.64
CA GLY A 100 3.49 -0.51 -9.41
C GLY A 100 3.76 0.85 -10.05
N ILE A 101 5.03 1.24 -10.14
CA ILE A 101 5.49 2.46 -10.80
C ILE A 101 6.41 2.10 -11.97
N ALA A 102 6.22 2.74 -13.13
CA ALA A 102 7.08 2.58 -14.29
C ALA A 102 7.51 3.93 -14.85
N THR A 103 8.78 4.04 -15.19
CA THR A 103 9.33 5.14 -15.98
C THR A 103 9.99 4.57 -17.24
N SER A 104 10.32 5.43 -18.20
CA SER A 104 11.14 5.05 -19.35
C SER A 104 12.33 5.98 -19.53
N GLY A 105 12.93 5.98 -20.71
CA GLY A 105 14.13 6.78 -20.97
C GLY A 105 13.87 8.28 -20.83
N ALA A 106 14.91 8.99 -20.39
CA ALA A 106 14.91 10.44 -20.41
C ALA A 106 15.44 10.97 -21.76
N ALA A 107 14.77 11.96 -22.34
CA ALA A 107 15.21 12.65 -23.53
C ALA A 107 15.59 14.10 -23.16
N SER A 108 16.76 14.56 -23.62
CA SER A 108 17.10 15.98 -23.52
C SER A 108 16.25 16.76 -24.53
N LYS A 109 15.55 17.80 -24.08
CA LYS A 109 14.89 18.74 -24.99
C LYS A 109 15.99 19.57 -25.65
N ASN A 110 16.04 19.59 -26.98
CA ASN A 110 17.09 20.24 -27.78
C ASN A 110 17.34 21.74 -27.45
N GLU A 111 16.46 22.38 -26.67
CA GLU A 111 16.54 23.80 -26.29
C GLU A 111 16.61 24.02 -24.76
N SER A 112 16.54 22.98 -23.93
CA SER A 112 16.69 23.09 -22.47
C SER A 112 17.81 22.18 -21.95
N HIS A 113 18.51 22.63 -20.91
CA HIS A 113 19.46 21.76 -20.18
C HIS A 113 18.76 20.67 -19.35
N ARG A 114 17.42 20.60 -19.41
CA ARG A 114 16.59 19.70 -18.63
C ARG A 114 16.21 18.45 -19.44
N TRP A 115 16.06 17.36 -18.71
CA TRP A 115 15.67 16.06 -19.22
C TRP A 115 14.18 15.86 -19.02
N GLU A 116 13.51 15.33 -20.04
CA GLU A 116 12.10 14.95 -19.96
C GLU A 116 12.04 13.44 -19.74
N LEU A 117 11.60 13.02 -18.56
CA LEU A 117 11.39 11.62 -18.24
C LEU A 117 10.02 11.21 -18.79
N ASN A 118 10.01 10.22 -19.69
CA ASN A 118 8.77 9.73 -20.27
C ASN A 118 8.18 8.63 -19.39
N SER A 119 6.85 8.52 -19.36
CA SER A 119 6.15 7.45 -18.68
C SER A 119 6.59 6.06 -19.20
N GLY A 120 6.58 5.08 -18.30
CA GLY A 120 6.97 3.69 -18.61
C GLY A 120 5.91 2.92 -19.41
N ARG A 121 6.11 1.61 -19.57
CA ARG A 121 5.07 0.71 -20.08
C ARG A 121 4.36 0.03 -18.91
N ARG A 122 3.06 -0.26 -19.05
CA ARG A 122 2.27 -0.96 -18.00
C ARG A 122 2.91 -2.26 -17.54
N ASN A 123 3.42 -3.06 -18.48
CA ASN A 123 4.01 -4.36 -18.18
C ASN A 123 5.46 -4.27 -17.62
N SER A 124 5.98 -3.07 -17.38
CA SER A 124 7.31 -2.83 -16.81
C SER A 124 7.24 -2.04 -15.51
N ALA A 125 6.09 -2.04 -14.83
CA ALA A 125 5.94 -1.39 -13.55
C ALA A 125 6.58 -2.22 -12.43
N ASP A 126 7.47 -1.59 -11.66
CA ASP A 126 8.10 -2.18 -10.50
C ASP A 126 7.20 -2.02 -9.26
N PRO A 127 7.07 -3.04 -8.41
CA PRO A 127 6.18 -3.01 -7.26
C PRO A 127 6.68 -2.04 -6.18
N ALA A 128 5.88 -1.01 -5.88
CA ALA A 128 6.23 0.05 -4.91
C ALA A 128 5.53 -0.13 -3.56
N TYR A 129 4.29 -0.59 -3.59
CA TYR A 129 3.48 -0.77 -2.39
C TYR A 129 2.57 -1.99 -2.53
N SER A 130 2.44 -2.79 -1.47
CA SER A 130 1.62 -3.99 -1.46
C SER A 130 0.55 -3.93 -0.38
N PHE A 131 -0.67 -4.35 -0.71
CA PHE A 131 -1.83 -4.28 0.18
C PHE A 131 -2.77 -5.48 -0.02
N SER A 132 -3.77 -5.59 0.85
CA SER A 132 -4.81 -6.62 0.76
C SER A 132 -6.16 -5.94 0.53
N VAL A 133 -6.93 -6.51 -0.39
CA VAL A 133 -8.28 -6.08 -0.73
C VAL A 133 -9.26 -7.18 -0.37
N TRP A 134 -10.32 -6.84 0.34
CA TRP A 134 -11.37 -7.77 0.74
C TRP A 134 -12.76 -7.21 0.44
N ASP A 135 -13.72 -8.06 0.15
CA ASP A 135 -15.12 -7.69 0.24
C ASP A 135 -15.48 -7.59 1.72
N GLU A 136 -16.20 -6.54 2.11
CA GLU A 136 -16.51 -6.32 3.52
C GLU A 136 -17.36 -7.47 4.08
N SER A 137 -18.27 -8.03 3.28
CA SER A 137 -19.13 -9.13 3.72
C SER A 137 -18.34 -10.42 3.92
N ASP A 138 -17.40 -10.73 3.04
CA ASP A 138 -16.52 -11.89 3.19
C ASP A 138 -15.55 -11.69 4.37
N TYR A 139 -14.92 -10.52 4.49
CA TYR A 139 -14.04 -10.20 5.63
C TYR A 139 -14.78 -10.38 6.97
N ASN A 140 -16.02 -9.91 7.04
CA ASN A 140 -16.86 -10.05 8.22
C ASN A 140 -17.15 -11.53 8.55
N ALA A 141 -17.48 -12.33 7.53
CA ALA A 141 -17.82 -13.73 7.70
C ALA A 141 -16.59 -14.61 8.02
N SER A 142 -15.48 -14.37 7.34
CA SER A 142 -14.30 -15.22 7.33
C SER A 142 -13.27 -14.83 8.39
N ILE A 143 -13.19 -13.55 8.77
CA ILE A 143 -12.19 -13.05 9.73
C ILE A 143 -12.84 -12.50 11.00
N ARG A 144 -13.74 -11.50 10.91
CA ARG A 144 -14.26 -10.82 12.12
C ARG A 144 -15.08 -11.77 13.00
N ARG A 145 -16.07 -12.49 12.44
CA ARG A 145 -16.93 -13.39 13.22
C ARG A 145 -16.16 -14.52 13.92
N PRO A 146 -15.25 -15.26 13.26
CA PRO A 146 -14.46 -16.28 13.93
C PRO A 146 -13.57 -15.71 15.03
N LYS A 147 -12.96 -14.55 14.82
CA LYS A 147 -12.12 -13.88 15.85
C LYS A 147 -12.93 -13.54 17.11
N HIS A 148 -14.16 -13.06 16.96
CA HIS A 148 -15.06 -12.82 18.09
C HIS A 148 -15.44 -14.11 18.82
N MET A 149 -15.72 -15.20 18.08
CA MET A 149 -16.02 -16.50 18.69
C MET A 149 -14.82 -17.07 19.46
N GLN A 150 -13.60 -16.96 18.90
CA GLN A 150 -12.38 -17.37 19.60
C GLN A 150 -12.18 -16.59 20.90
N LEU A 151 -12.38 -15.27 20.86
CA LEU A 151 -12.27 -14.43 22.05
C LEU A 151 -13.31 -14.81 23.12
N ALA A 152 -14.54 -15.11 22.71
CA ALA A 152 -15.57 -15.61 23.62
C ALA A 152 -15.21 -16.98 24.23
N MET A 153 -14.64 -17.90 23.45
CA MET A 153 -14.16 -19.21 23.94
C MET A 153 -13.02 -19.07 24.95
N VAL A 154 -12.06 -18.18 24.70
CA VAL A 154 -10.97 -17.88 25.64
C VAL A 154 -11.53 -17.28 26.92
N GLY A 155 -12.44 -16.30 26.82
CA GLY A 155 -13.10 -15.72 27.99
C GLY A 155 -13.86 -16.76 28.82
N THR A 156 -14.59 -17.66 28.16
CA THR A 156 -15.32 -18.75 28.83
C THR A 156 -14.34 -19.70 29.53
N SER A 157 -13.22 -20.04 28.89
CA SER A 157 -12.18 -20.89 29.48
C SER A 157 -11.59 -20.28 30.75
N VAL A 158 -11.29 -18.97 30.73
CA VAL A 158 -10.78 -18.25 31.92
C VAL A 158 -11.78 -18.29 33.06
N ILE A 159 -13.08 -18.04 32.77
CA ILE A 159 -14.14 -18.09 33.78
C ILE A 159 -14.23 -19.49 34.41
N LEU A 160 -14.16 -20.55 33.61
CA LEU A 160 -14.20 -21.93 34.10
C LEU A 160 -12.99 -22.28 34.98
N ILE A 161 -11.79 -21.80 34.62
CA ILE A 161 -10.58 -21.99 35.43
C ILE A 161 -10.73 -21.29 36.79
N VAL A 162 -11.18 -20.03 36.80
CA VAL A 162 -11.40 -19.27 38.04
C VAL A 162 -12.46 -19.96 38.90
N PHE A 163 -13.56 -20.42 38.30
CA PHE A 163 -14.61 -21.15 39.01
C PHE A 163 -14.06 -22.44 39.64
N ALA A 164 -13.27 -23.22 38.90
CA ALA A 164 -12.64 -24.43 39.43
C ALA A 164 -11.67 -24.13 40.58
N LEU A 165 -10.87 -23.07 40.49
CA LEU A 165 -9.98 -22.65 41.58
C LEU A 165 -10.76 -22.27 42.85
N ILE A 166 -11.87 -21.55 42.72
CA ILE A 166 -12.75 -21.21 43.85
C ILE A 166 -13.31 -22.49 44.48
N GLN A 167 -13.77 -23.46 43.68
CA GLN A 167 -14.27 -24.73 44.18
C GLN A 167 -13.21 -25.52 44.97
N ILE A 168 -11.97 -25.54 44.47
CA ILE A 168 -10.85 -26.20 45.17
C ILE A 168 -10.57 -25.51 46.50
N LEU A 169 -10.52 -24.17 46.54
CA LEU A 169 -10.28 -23.41 47.77
C LEU A 169 -11.38 -23.63 48.83
N LEU A 170 -12.64 -23.68 48.40
CA LEU A 170 -13.77 -24.00 49.28
C LEU A 170 -13.69 -25.45 49.79
N ALA A 171 -13.34 -26.41 48.92
CA ALA A 171 -13.25 -27.82 49.28
C ALA A 171 -12.11 -28.14 50.26
N ILE A 172 -11.00 -27.40 50.20
CA ILE A 172 -9.84 -27.55 51.12
C ILE A 172 -10.11 -26.87 52.48
N GLY A 173 -11.27 -26.21 52.65
CA GLY A 173 -11.68 -25.65 53.94
C GLY A 173 -10.99 -24.34 54.31
N VAL A 174 -10.41 -23.63 53.33
CA VAL A 174 -9.74 -22.34 53.55
C VAL A 174 -10.72 -21.23 54.00
N PHE A 175 -12.03 -21.44 53.80
CA PHE A 175 -13.11 -20.53 54.21
C PHE A 175 -14.11 -21.17 55.20
N GLY A 176 -13.72 -22.23 55.90
CA GLY A 176 -14.51 -22.86 56.97
C GLY A 176 -14.14 -22.35 58.36
#